data_AF-A0A9E4XKJ1-F1
#
_entry.id   AF-A0A9E4XKJ1-F1
#
_cell.length_a   1.000
_cell.length_b   1.000
_cell.length_c   1.000
_cell.angle_alpha   90.00
_cell.angle_beta   90.00
_cell.angle_gamma   90.00
#
_symmetry.space_group_name_H-M   'P 1'
#
loop_
_entity.id
_entity.type
_entity.pdbx_description
1 polymer ?
#
loop_
_entity_poly.entity_id
_entity_poly.type
_entity_poly.pdbx_seq_one_letter_code
_entity_poly.pdbx_strand_id
1 'polypeptide(L)' 'WNLIVEPGESSDWHLHGRDYVTVVVESNGGLDAQYADGTANKSNNIVGDFTYHDSHQVHRVVNNTDRRYKNVLIELK' A
#
# COMPACT_ATOMS: atom_id res chain seq x y z
N TRP A 1 4.70 -11.20 -2.04
CA TRP A 1 3.66 -10.88 -3.04
C TRP A 1 4.00 -9.58 -3.74
N ASN A 2 3.42 -9.28 -4.90
CA ASN A 2 3.56 -7.96 -5.54
C ASN A 2 2.20 -7.27 -5.53
N LEU A 3 2.18 -5.98 -5.21
CA LEU A 3 1.04 -5.12 -5.46
C LEU A 3 1.37 -4.19 -6.62
N ILE A 4 0.46 -4.09 -7.58
CA ILE A 4 0.52 -3.15 -8.70
C ILE A 4 -0.82 -2.41 -8.71
N VAL A 5 -0.79 -1.09 -8.81
CA VAL A 5 -2.00 -0.25 -8.85
C VAL A 5 -1.82 0.80 -9.94
N GLU A 6 -2.63 0.71 -11.01
CA GLU A 6 -2.58 1.68 -12.11
C GLU A 6 -3.21 3.03 -11.68
N PRO A 7 -2.97 4.12 -12.44
CA PRO A 7 -3.62 5.41 -12.18
C PRO A 7 -5.14 5.30 -12.07
N GLY A 8 -5.69 5.78 -10.95
CA GLY A 8 -7.13 5.75 -10.66
C GLY A 8 -7.65 4.41 -10.10
N GLU A 9 -6.81 3.37 -10.01
CA GLU A 9 -7.22 2.08 -9.45
C GLU A 9 -7.04 2.02 -7.93
N SER A 10 -7.64 0.98 -7.35
CA SER A 10 -7.42 0.57 -5.97
C SER A 10 -7.24 -0.93 -5.87
N SER A 11 -6.57 -1.39 -4.81
CA SER A 11 -6.72 -2.78 -4.39
C SER A 11 -8.16 -3.05 -3.94
N ASP A 12 -8.53 -4.33 -3.85
CA ASP A 12 -9.69 -4.74 -3.06
C ASP A 12 -9.48 -4.42 -1.58
N TRP A 13 -10.58 -4.37 -0.84
CA TRP A 13 -10.55 -4.36 0.62
C TRP A 13 -10.08 -5.71 1.14
N HIS A 14 -9.06 -5.71 2.00
CA HIS A 14 -8.48 -6.93 2.55
C HIS A 14 -7.91 -6.73 3.95
N LEU A 15 -7.57 -7.83 4.62
CA LEU A 15 -6.92 -7.87 5.94
C LEU A 15 -5.64 -8.68 5.83
N HIS A 16 -4.53 -8.12 6.34
CA HIS A 16 -3.30 -8.89 6.56
C HIS A 16 -3.34 -9.55 7.94
N GLY A 17 -3.28 -10.88 7.98
CA GLY A 17 -3.31 -11.66 9.23
C GLY A 17 -1.94 -11.85 9.91
N ARG A 18 -0.88 -11.24 9.36
CA ARG A 18 0.51 -11.31 9.83
C ARG A 18 1.15 -9.95 9.68
N ASP A 19 2.15 -9.66 10.50
CA ASP A 19 2.99 -8.49 10.34
C ASP A 19 3.71 -8.60 8.99
N TYR A 20 3.95 -7.46 8.35
CA TYR A 20 4.52 -7.46 7.02
C TYR A 20 5.36 -6.22 6.75
N VAL A 21 6.24 -6.34 5.77
CA VAL A 21 7.03 -5.24 5.22
C VAL A 21 6.62 -5.01 3.78
N THR A 22 6.37 -3.75 3.43
CA THR A 22 6.26 -3.32 2.02
C THR A 22 7.51 -2.60 1.60
N VAL A 23 8.04 -2.87 0.41
CA VAL A 23 9.17 -2.17 -0.20
C VAL A 23 8.73 -1.59 -1.55
N VAL A 24 8.89 -0.29 -1.74
CA VAL A 24 8.50 0.41 -2.97
C VAL A 24 9.51 0.10 -4.06
N VAL A 25 9.03 -0.42 -5.20
CA VAL A 25 9.87 -0.76 -6.37
C VAL A 25 9.55 0.07 -7.60
N GLU A 26 8.37 0.70 -7.65
CA GLU A 26 7.99 1.71 -8.63
C GLU A 26 7.18 2.79 -7.90
N SER A 27 7.69 4.03 -7.91
CA SER A 27 7.09 5.15 -7.20
C SER A 27 6.18 5.96 -8.13
N ASN A 28 5.03 6.35 -7.59
CA ASN A 28 4.09 7.28 -8.20
C ASN A 28 4.08 8.66 -7.50
N GLY A 29 4.90 8.82 -6.44
CA GLY A 29 5.00 10.03 -5.62
C GLY A 29 4.04 10.05 -4.42
N GLY A 30 3.03 9.18 -4.37
CA GLY A 30 2.20 9.01 -3.19
C GLY A 30 1.10 7.96 -3.30
N LEU A 31 0.75 7.33 -2.18
CA LEU A 31 -0.27 6.28 -2.12
C LEU A 31 -1.20 6.52 -0.92
N ASP A 32 -2.50 6.44 -1.16
CA ASP A 32 -3.52 6.67 -0.14
C ASP A 32 -4.01 5.32 0.41
N ALA A 33 -3.82 5.09 1.70
CA ALA A 33 -4.44 3.97 2.41
C ALA A 33 -5.78 4.42 2.99
N GLN A 34 -6.83 3.62 2.76
CA GLN A 34 -8.16 3.84 3.33
C GLN A 34 -8.54 2.69 4.23
N TYR A 35 -9.15 2.98 5.37
CA TYR A 35 -9.51 2.01 6.40
C TYR A 35 -11.02 1.89 6.54
N ALA A 36 -11.49 0.75 7.05
CA ALA A 36 -12.93 0.45 7.17
C ALA A 36 -13.67 1.37 8.15
N ASP A 37 -12.95 2.05 9.05
CA ASP A 37 -13.51 3.05 9.98
C ASP A 37 -13.70 4.43 9.34
N GLY A 38 -13.36 4.58 8.05
CA GLY A 38 -13.46 5.82 7.29
C GLY A 38 -12.23 6.73 7.41
N THR A 39 -11.22 6.36 8.21
CA THR A 39 -9.95 7.08 8.24
C THR A 39 -9.11 6.78 7.00
N ALA A 40 -8.14 7.67 6.72
CA ALA A 40 -7.23 7.50 5.61
C ALA A 40 -5.85 8.05 5.96
N ASN A 41 -4.81 7.47 5.36
CA ASN A 41 -3.43 7.93 5.46
C ASN A 41 -2.87 8.19 4.07
N LYS A 42 -2.27 9.36 3.87
CA LYS A 42 -1.56 9.69 2.65
C LYS A 42 -0.07 9.53 2.89
N SER A 43 0.56 8.68 2.11
CA SER A 43 2.01 8.48 2.16
C SER A 43 2.67 9.06 0.93
N ASN A 44 3.75 9.81 1.10
CA ASN A 44 4.71 10.01 0.03
C ASN A 44 5.54 8.72 -0.10
N ASN A 45 6.00 8.41 -1.31
CA ASN A 45 6.86 7.26 -1.54
C ASN A 45 7.99 7.59 -2.51
N ILE A 46 9.16 7.01 -2.26
CA ILE A 46 10.26 6.91 -3.23
C ILE A 46 10.69 5.45 -3.38
N VAL A 47 11.34 5.12 -4.50
CA VAL A 47 11.84 3.76 -4.73
C VAL A 47 12.86 3.39 -3.65
N GLY A 48 12.70 2.21 -3.06
CA GLY A 48 13.52 1.71 -1.97
C GLY A 48 12.99 2.00 -0.57
N ASP A 49 12.01 2.90 -0.42
CA ASP A 49 11.32 3.08 0.86
C ASP A 49 10.69 1.77 1.31
N PHE A 50 10.75 1.53 2.62
CA PHE A 50 10.06 0.41 3.24
C PHE A 50 9.26 0.84 4.46
N THR A 51 8.18 0.10 4.70
CA THR A 51 7.32 0.30 5.87
C THR A 51 7.05 -1.05 6.51
N TYR A 52 7.24 -1.12 7.83
CA TYR A 52 6.79 -2.24 8.65
C TYR A 52 5.36 -1.97 9.13
N HIS A 53 4.52 -2.99 9.08
CA HIS A 53 3.11 -2.90 9.47
C HIS A 53 2.78 -3.99 10.50
N ASP A 54 2.31 -3.56 11.66
CA ASP A 54 1.78 -4.37 12.77
C ASP A 54 0.30 -4.08 13.07
N SER A 55 -0.25 -3.01 12.50
CA SER A 55 -1.67 -2.66 12.63
C SER A 55 -2.50 -3.50 11.65
N HIS A 56 -3.11 -4.58 12.16
CA HIS A 56 -3.99 -5.47 11.39
C HIS A 56 -5.38 -4.87 11.17
N GLN A 57 -5.48 -3.90 10.26
CA GLN A 57 -6.75 -3.25 9.90
C GLN A 57 -7.19 -3.63 8.49
N VAL A 58 -8.51 -3.80 8.31
CA VAL A 58 -9.10 -3.92 6.98
C VAL A 58 -8.86 -2.63 6.22
N HIS A 59 -8.18 -2.73 5.09
CA HIS A 59 -7.84 -1.57 4.28
C HIS A 59 -7.83 -1.87 2.79
N ARG A 60 -7.77 -0.79 2.01
CA ARG A 60 -7.36 -0.81 0.60
C ARG A 60 -6.38 0.31 0.36
N VAL A 61 -5.58 0.20 -0.69
CA VAL A 61 -4.77 1.32 -1.17
C VAL A 61 -5.30 1.82 -2.50
N VAL A 62 -5.22 3.13 -2.70
CA VAL A 62 -5.74 3.82 -3.89
C VAL A 62 -4.63 4.64 -4.51
N ASN A 63 -4.48 4.52 -5.83
CA ASN A 63 -3.56 5.33 -6.59
C ASN A 63 -4.29 6.54 -7.20
N ASN A 64 -4.28 7.66 -6.47
CA ASN A 64 -4.87 8.92 -6.93
C ASN A 64 -3.92 9.78 -7.77
N THR A 65 -2.85 9.19 -8.30
CA THR A 65 -1.86 9.88 -9.13
C THR A 65 -2.00 9.48 -10.60
N ASP A 66 -1.19 10.08 -11.48
CA ASP A 66 -1.12 9.80 -12.92
C ASP A 66 -0.06 8.77 -13.31
N ARG A 67 0.62 8.16 -12.32
CA ARG A 67 1.69 7.18 -12.53
C ARG A 67 1.37 5.88 -11.82
N ARG A 68 1.79 4.75 -12.38
CA ARG A 68 1.63 3.43 -11.76
C ARG A 68 2.46 3.32 -10.48
N TYR A 69 1.92 2.62 -9.50
CA TYR A 69 2.63 2.25 -8.28
C TYR A 69 2.89 0.74 -8.22
N LYS A 70 4.05 0.35 -7.71
CA LYS A 70 4.36 -1.06 -7.41
C LYS A 70 5.17 -1.21 -6.13
N ASN A 71 4.78 -2.20 -5.32
CA ASN A 71 5.58 -2.65 -4.20
C ASN A 71 5.77 -4.18 -4.18
N VAL A 72 6.74 -4.60 -3.39
CA VAL A 72 6.89 -5.98 -2.93
C VAL A 72 6.42 -6.03 -1.48
N LEU A 73 5.60 -7.02 -1.15
CA LEU A 73 5.11 -7.28 0.21
C LEU A 73 5.67 -8.60 0.73
N ILE A 74 6.21 -8.56 1.95
CA ILE A 74 6.86 -9.68 2.65
C ILE A 74 6.12 -9.90 3.98
N GLU A 75 5.33 -10.97 4.08
CA GLU A 75 4.63 -11.34 5.33
C GLU A 75 5.54 -12.20 6.22
N LEU A 76 5.53 -11.91 7.51
CA LEU A 76 6.39 -12.55 8.50
C LEU A 76 5.74 -13.82 9.09
N LYS A 77 6.58 -14.81 9.44
CA LYS A 77 6.16 -16.15 9.88
C LYS A 77 6.51 -16.46 11.31
#